data_AF-A0AAE2ZXK1-F1
#
_entry.id   AF-A0AAE2ZXK1-F1
#
_cell.length_a   1.000
_cell.length_b   1.000
_cell.length_c   1.000
_cell.angle_alpha   90.00
_cell.angle_beta   90.00
_cell.angle_gamma   90.00
#
_symmetry.space_group_name_H-M   'P 1'
#
loop_
_entity.id
_entity.type
_entity.pdbx_description
1 polymer ?
#
loop_
_entity_poly.entity_id
_entity_poly.type
_entity_poly.pdbx_seq_one_letter_code
_entity_poly.pdbx_strand_id
1 'polypeptide(L)'
;MASEQENRIVAEVMDNMKMSETEESSARRYVRRAVDKILIYCCREDLPERLEGTAAQIAEDMLKADLLVSTGKETSSVTRGDTTISYRDPSASRSATVDFMKNYETSLNHYKKMRLPKDNHAGS
;
A
#
# COMPACT_ATOMS: atom_id res chain seq x y z
N MET A 1 9.63 -11.13 7.55
CA MET A 1 10.37 -10.60 6.38
C MET A 1 11.86 -10.72 6.64
N ALA A 2 12.65 -11.12 5.65
CA ALA A 2 14.11 -11.07 5.77
C ALA A 2 14.58 -9.61 5.61
N SER A 3 15.49 -9.15 6.48
CA SER A 3 15.99 -7.77 6.46
C SER A 3 16.66 -7.38 5.13
N GLU A 4 17.30 -8.34 4.46
CA GLU A 4 17.89 -8.14 3.13
C GLU A 4 16.84 -7.90 2.05
N GLN A 5 15.75 -8.66 2.09
CA GLN A 5 14.61 -8.52 1.18
C GLN A 5 13.95 -7.15 1.35
N GLU A 6 13.84 -6.66 2.59
CA GLU A 6 13.33 -5.32 2.86
C GLU A 6 14.21 -4.25 2.21
N ASN A 7 15.53 -4.37 2.36
CA ASN A 7 16.45 -3.39 1.81
C ASN A 7 16.45 -3.36 0.28
N ARG A 8 16.27 -4.53 -0.39
CA ARG A 8 16.12 -4.58 -1.85
C ARG A 8 14.90 -3.81 -2.33
N ILE A 9 13.74 -4.07 -1.73
CA ILE A 9 12.49 -3.39 -2.11
C ILE A 9 12.57 -1.89 -1.80
N VAL A 10 13.18 -1.50 -0.67
CA VAL A 10 13.37 -0.08 -0.33
C VAL A 10 14.27 0.61 -1.35
N ALA A 11 15.39 -0.01 -1.74
CA ALA A 11 16.28 0.54 -2.75
C ALA A 11 15.57 0.72 -4.10
N GLU A 12 14.77 -0.26 -4.52
CA GLU A 12 13.97 -0.18 -5.75
C GLU A 12 12.96 0.97 -5.71
N VAL A 13 12.20 1.10 -4.62
CA VAL A 13 11.22 2.18 -4.45
C VAL A 13 11.91 3.55 -4.45
N MET A 14 13.05 3.68 -3.78
CA MET A 14 13.80 4.93 -3.75
C MET A 14 14.34 5.33 -5.12
N ASP A 15 14.85 4.38 -5.90
CA ASP A 15 15.33 4.61 -7.26
C ASP A 15 14.17 5.04 -8.18
N ASN A 16 13.07 4.29 -8.18
CA ASN A 16 11.89 4.56 -9.01
C ASN A 16 11.24 5.93 -8.70
N MET A 17 11.18 6.28 -7.41
CA MET A 17 10.60 7.55 -6.95
C MET A 17 11.61 8.71 -6.94
N LYS A 18 12.89 8.45 -7.25
CA LYS A 18 14.00 9.41 -7.19
C LYS A 18 14.10 10.11 -5.81
N MET A 19 13.90 9.34 -4.75
CA MET A 19 13.92 9.83 -3.37
C MET A 19 15.35 10.01 -2.87
N SER A 20 15.54 10.98 -1.98
CA SER A 20 16.82 11.20 -1.30
C SER A 20 17.01 10.24 -0.12
N GLU A 21 18.25 10.07 0.34
CA GLU A 21 18.57 9.25 1.54
C GLU A 21 17.79 9.71 2.78
N THR A 22 17.47 11.01 2.88
CA THR A 22 16.68 11.55 4.01
C THR A 22 15.26 11.00 4.08
N GLU A 23 14.75 10.50 2.95
CA GLU A 23 13.39 9.97 2.82
C GLU A 23 13.36 8.43 2.90
N GLU A 24 14.50 7.77 3.12
CA GLU A 24 14.59 6.32 3.26
C GLU A 24 13.65 5.79 4.36
N SER A 25 13.56 6.51 5.48
CA SER A 25 12.67 6.14 6.59
C SER A 25 11.19 6.12 6.17
N SER A 26 10.79 7.05 5.30
CA SER A 26 9.46 7.10 4.71
C SER A 26 9.27 5.93 3.73
N ALA A 27 10.18 5.75 2.77
CA ALA A 27 10.12 4.64 1.81
C ALA A 27 9.99 3.29 2.52
N ARG A 28 10.82 3.03 3.53
CA ARG A 28 10.80 1.83 4.37
C ARG A 28 9.45 1.62 5.06
N ARG A 29 8.83 2.68 5.57
CA ARG A 29 7.50 2.62 6.18
C ARG A 29 6.42 2.18 5.18
N TYR A 30 6.45 2.68 3.95
CA TYR A 30 5.48 2.28 2.92
C TYR A 30 5.73 0.87 2.41
N VAL A 31 6.99 0.47 2.24
CA VAL A 31 7.35 -0.92 1.90
C VAL A 31 6.81 -1.89 2.94
N ARG A 32 7.04 -1.64 4.23
CA ARG A 32 6.49 -2.51 5.31
C ARG A 32 4.97 -2.61 5.24
N ARG A 33 4.27 -1.49 5.02
CA ARG A 33 2.81 -1.48 4.89
C ARG A 33 2.32 -2.25 3.67
N ALA A 34 2.99 -2.12 2.53
CA ALA A 34 2.67 -2.86 1.32
C ALA A 34 2.83 -4.36 1.54
N VAL A 35 3.96 -4.77 2.14
CA VAL A 35 4.25 -6.16 2.48
C VAL A 35 3.20 -6.72 3.45
N ASP A 36 2.88 -6.00 4.53
CA ASP A 36 1.85 -6.43 5.49
C ASP A 36 0.50 -6.66 4.80
N LYS A 37 0.09 -5.75 3.91
CA LYS A 37 -1.15 -5.90 3.13
C LYS A 37 -1.13 -7.15 2.25
N ILE A 38 -0.01 -7.44 1.58
CA ILE A 38 0.16 -8.64 0.76
C ILE A 38 0.07 -9.90 1.64
N LEU A 39 0.79 -9.92 2.76
CA LEU A 39 0.81 -11.07 3.68
C LEU A 39 -0.60 -11.37 4.22
N ILE A 40 -1.34 -10.32 4.63
CA ILE A 40 -2.72 -10.45 5.09
C ILE A 40 -3.62 -10.99 3.98
N TYR A 41 -3.53 -10.44 2.77
CA TYR A 41 -4.36 -10.86 1.63
C TYR A 41 -4.12 -12.30 1.21
N CYS A 42 -2.84 -12.66 1.06
CA CYS A 42 -2.42 -13.99 0.65
C CYS A 42 -2.49 -15.00 1.79
N CYS A 43 -2.76 -14.57 3.03
CA CYS A 43 -2.73 -15.42 4.23
C CYS A 43 -1.38 -16.16 4.39
N ARG A 44 -0.28 -15.42 4.27
CA ARG A 44 1.10 -15.93 4.41
C ARG A 44 1.86 -15.14 5.48
N GLU A 45 2.92 -15.75 6.00
CA GLU A 45 3.87 -15.10 6.92
C GLU A 45 5.16 -14.67 6.21
N ASP A 46 5.40 -15.24 5.02
CA ASP A 46 6.55 -15.01 4.16
C ASP A 46 6.14 -14.31 2.87
N LEU A 47 6.98 -13.38 2.40
CA LEU A 47 6.82 -12.73 1.10
C LEU A 47 7.68 -13.48 0.07
N PRO A 48 7.07 -14.16 -0.91
CA PRO A 48 7.81 -14.79 -2.01
C PRO A 48 8.65 -13.76 -2.78
N GLU A 49 9.86 -14.13 -3.21
CA GLU A 49 10.76 -13.23 -3.98
C GLU A 49 10.08 -12.67 -5.24
N ARG A 50 9.22 -13.47 -5.89
CA ARG A 50 8.45 -13.04 -7.07
C ARG A 50 7.50 -11.88 -6.81
N LEU A 51 7.15 -11.61 -5.55
CA LEU A 51 6.30 -10.49 -5.15
C LEU A 51 7.09 -9.27 -4.68
N GLU A 52 8.43 -9.31 -4.68
CA GLU A 52 9.27 -8.14 -4.30
C GLU A 52 8.92 -6.92 -5.16
N GLY A 53 8.91 -7.08 -6.49
CA GLY A 53 8.54 -5.99 -7.41
C GLY A 53 7.08 -5.55 -7.26
N THR A 54 6.15 -6.46 -6.97
CA THR A 54 4.75 -6.09 -6.70
C THR A 54 4.63 -5.30 -5.39
N ALA A 55 5.42 -5.65 -4.37
CA ALA A 55 5.47 -4.90 -3.12
C ALA A 55 6.07 -3.50 -3.32
N ALA A 56 7.10 -3.36 -4.17
CA ALA A 56 7.65 -2.07 -4.56
C ALA A 56 6.58 -1.20 -5.24
N GLN A 57 5.90 -1.74 -6.26
CA GLN A 57 4.83 -1.02 -6.98
C GLN A 57 3.69 -0.57 -6.07
N ILE A 58 3.23 -1.45 -5.16
CA ILE A 58 2.19 -1.08 -4.18
C ILE A 58 2.70 0.03 -3.25
N ALA A 59 3.95 -0.04 -2.79
CA ALA A 59 4.54 1.00 -1.94
C ALA A 59 4.67 2.34 -2.67
N GLU A 60 5.07 2.33 -3.95
CA GLU A 60 5.11 3.53 -4.81
C GLU A 60 3.73 4.15 -5.00
N ASP A 61 2.71 3.33 -5.28
CA ASP A 61 1.34 3.81 -5.47
C ASP A 61 0.79 4.43 -4.18
N MET A 62 1.08 3.82 -3.03
CA MET A 62 0.73 4.38 -1.72
C MET A 62 1.45 5.71 -1.46
N LEU A 63 2.74 5.81 -1.81
CA LEU A 63 3.51 7.06 -1.72
C LEU A 63 2.93 8.16 -2.62
N LYS A 64 2.62 7.83 -3.89
CA LYS A 64 2.03 8.76 -4.86
C LYS A 64 0.67 9.26 -4.40
N ALA A 65 -0.16 8.37 -3.82
CA ALA A 65 -1.46 8.72 -3.28
C ALA A 65 -1.35 9.70 -2.10
N ASP A 66 -0.45 9.43 -1.15
CA ASP A 66 -0.26 10.29 0.03
C ASP A 66 0.36 11.66 -0.35
N LEU A 67 1.21 11.71 -1.39
CA LEU A 67 1.70 12.96 -1.98
C LEU A 67 0.59 13.77 -2.67
N LEU A 68 -0.32 13.11 -3.38
CA LEU A 68 -1.48 13.76 -4.00
C LEU A 68 -2.44 14.34 -2.95
N VAL A 69 -2.66 13.62 -1.86
CA VAL A 69 -3.46 14.10 -0.71
C VAL A 69 -2.77 15.28 -0.02
N SER A 70 -1.45 15.24 0.14
CA SER A 70 -0.67 16.30 0.80
C SER A 70 -0.52 17.57 -0.05
N THR A 71 -0.55 17.46 -1.38
CA THR A 71 -0.39 18.61 -2.27
C THR A 71 -1.64 19.46 -2.43
N GLY A 72 -2.82 19.02 -1.94
CA GLY A 72 -3.99 19.88 -1.74
C GLY A 72 -4.34 20.78 -2.93
N LYS A 73 -3.97 20.40 -4.15
CA LYS A 73 -4.14 21.20 -5.35
C LYS A 73 -5.46 20.80 -6.01
N GLU A 74 -6.53 20.88 -5.23
CA GLU A 74 -7.90 20.97 -5.74
C GLU A 74 -8.51 22.29 -5.22
N THR A 75 -7.88 23.43 -5.52
CA THR A 75 -8.63 24.69 -5.63
C THR A 75 -9.46 24.61 -6.91
N SER A 76 -10.63 23.97 -6.83
CA SER A 76 -11.49 23.75 -7.99
C SER A 76 -12.29 24.99 -8.41
N SER A 77 -12.35 26.05 -7.60
CA SER A 77 -12.58 27.41 -8.09
C SER A 77 -12.29 28.44 -6.99
N VAL A 78 -11.74 29.58 -7.38
CA VAL A 78 -11.94 30.83 -6.63
C VAL A 78 -12.92 31.64 -7.45
N THR A 79 -14.22 31.48 -7.17
CA THR A 79 -15.23 32.43 -7.64
C THR A 79 -15.61 33.30 -6.46
N ARG A 80 -15.14 34.55 -6.50
CA ARG A 80 -15.36 35.56 -5.47
C ARG A 80 -16.80 36.05 -5.58
N GLY A 81 -17.63 35.71 -4.59
CA GLY A 81 -18.98 36.27 -4.43
C GLY A 81 -20.08 35.22 -4.52
N ASP A 82 -20.22 34.44 -3.45
CA ASP A 82 -21.48 33.93 -2.87
C ASP A 82 -21.18 32.63 -2.12
N THR A 83 -21.24 32.71 -0.79
CA THR A 83 -20.71 31.71 0.14
C THR A 83 -21.47 30.39 0.05
N THR A 84 -20.89 29.40 -0.62
CA THR A 84 -21.27 27.99 -0.44
C THR A 84 -20.02 27.19 -0.07
N ILE A 85 -19.87 26.87 1.21
CA ILE A 85 -18.78 26.04 1.71
C ILE A 85 -19.26 24.59 1.66
N SER A 86 -18.82 23.83 0.66
CA SER A 86 -18.99 22.38 0.64
C SER A 86 -17.79 21.73 1.32
N TYR A 87 -18.02 21.17 2.52
CA TYR A 87 -17.04 20.31 3.19
C TYR A 87 -17.04 18.93 2.52
N ARG A 88 -15.93 18.54 1.90
CA ARG A 88 -15.78 17.18 1.35
C ARG A 88 -15.56 16.21 2.51
N ASP A 89 -16.36 15.16 2.54
CA ASP A 89 -16.39 14.16 3.60
C ASP A 89 -15.03 13.44 3.73
N PRO A 90 -14.40 13.38 4.92
CA PRO A 90 -13.12 12.70 5.14
C PRO A 90 -13.16 11.18 4.89
N SER A 91 -14.34 10.61 4.63
CA SER A 91 -14.48 9.20 4.23
C SER A 91 -13.87 8.87 2.84
N ALA A 92 -13.67 9.86 1.96
CA ALA A 92 -13.01 9.66 0.66
C ALA A 92 -11.51 9.31 0.78
N SER A 93 -10.81 9.82 1.80
CA SER A 93 -9.39 9.47 2.03
C SER A 93 -9.23 8.05 2.57
N ARG A 94 -10.25 7.52 3.27
CA ARG A 94 -10.30 6.13 3.75
C ARG A 94 -10.61 5.13 2.64
N SER A 95 -11.39 5.49 1.61
CA SER A 95 -11.73 4.55 0.52
C SER A 95 -10.58 4.33 -0.46
N ALA A 96 -9.73 5.34 -0.68
CA ALA A 96 -8.57 5.23 -1.59
C ALA A 96 -7.61 4.10 -1.19
N THR A 97 -7.42 3.83 0.12
CA THR A 97 -6.56 2.73 0.58
C THR A 97 -7.15 1.33 0.36
N VAL A 98 -8.44 1.24 0.04
CA VAL A 98 -9.17 -0.03 -0.20
C VAL A 98 -9.17 -0.41 -1.69
N ASP A 99 -9.00 0.56 -2.60
CA ASP A 99 -9.02 0.28 -4.05
C ASP A 99 -7.67 -0.17 -4.63
N PHE A 100 -6.52 0.17 -4.02
CA PHE A 100 -5.22 -0.24 -4.56
C PHE A 100 -5.06 -1.75 -4.71
N MET A 101 -5.56 -2.53 -3.76
CA MET A 101 -5.41 -4.00 -3.81
C MET A 101 -6.21 -4.65 -4.92
N LYS A 102 -7.29 -4.01 -5.41
CA LYS A 102 -8.11 -4.54 -6.52
C LYS A 102 -7.31 -4.70 -7.81
N ASN A 103 -6.38 -3.78 -8.07
CA ASN A 103 -5.53 -3.82 -9.27
C ASN A 103 -4.50 -4.94 -9.23
N TYR A 104 -4.13 -5.40 -8.02
CA TYR A 104 -3.10 -6.43 -7.82
C TYR A 104 -3.70 -7.82 -7.53
N GLU A 105 -5.03 -7.97 -7.49
CA GLU A 105 -5.68 -9.25 -7.16
C GLU A 105 -5.26 -10.37 -8.09
N THR A 106 -5.21 -10.13 -9.40
CA THR A 106 -4.82 -11.15 -10.40
C THR A 106 -3.43 -11.69 -10.11
N SER A 107 -2.47 -10.82 -9.77
CA SER A 107 -1.10 -11.20 -9.43
C SER A 107 -0.99 -11.89 -8.06
N LEU A 108 -1.77 -11.42 -7.08
CA LEU A 108 -1.72 -11.91 -5.69
C LEU A 108 -2.52 -13.20 -5.46
N ASN A 109 -3.56 -13.45 -6.26
CA ASN A 109 -4.45 -14.62 -6.12
C ASN A 109 -3.69 -15.94 -6.26
N HIS A 110 -2.66 -15.98 -7.10
CA HIS A 110 -1.79 -17.16 -7.25
C HIS A 110 -1.03 -17.53 -5.97
N TYR A 111 -0.83 -16.58 -5.06
CA TYR A 111 -0.09 -16.77 -3.82
C TYR A 111 -0.99 -16.94 -2.60
N LYS A 112 -2.32 -16.87 -2.79
CA LYS A 112 -3.29 -16.95 -1.70
C LYS A 112 -3.37 -18.38 -1.15
N LYS A 113 -3.02 -18.56 0.13
CA LYS A 113 -3.19 -19.83 0.84
C LYS A 113 -4.63 -19.94 1.35
N MET A 114 -5.26 -21.09 1.08
CA MET A 114 -6.52 -21.41 1.73
C MET A 114 -6.29 -21.61 3.23
N ARG A 115 -7.06 -20.90 4.06
CA ARG A 115 -7.15 -21.20 5.49
C ARG A 115 -8.08 -22.39 5.63
N LEU A 116 -7.52 -23.60 5.59
CA LEU A 116 -8.29 -24.77 6.01
C LEU A 116 -8.65 -24.58 7.49
N PRO A 117 -9.88 -24.91 7.91
CA PRO A 117 -10.22 -25.03 9.31
C PRO A 117 -9.16 -25.93 9.96
N LYS A 118 -8.58 -25.50 11.09
CA LYS A 118 -7.77 -26.42 11.87
C LYS A 118 -8.73 -27.50 12.34
N ASP A 119 -8.56 -28.73 11.87
CA ASP A 119 -9.28 -29.88 12.41
C ASP A 119 -8.91 -29.97 13.88
N ASN A 120 -9.78 -29.43 14.72
CA ASN A 120 -9.79 -29.72 16.14
C ASN A 120 -10.31 -31.16 16.28
N HIS A 121 -9.52 -32.15 15.87
CA HIS A 121 -9.59 -33.48 16.47
C HIS A 121 -9.01 -33.36 17.88
N ALA A 122 -9.75 -32.67 18.75
CA ALA A 122 -9.73 -32.97 20.17
C ALA A 122 -10.31 -34.39 20.27
N GLY A 123 -9.42 -35.35 20.50
CA GLY A 123 -9.82 -36.69 20.89
C GLY A 123 -10.74 -36.60 22.10
N SER A 124 -11.95 -37.15 21.93
CA SER A 124 -12.77 -37.68 23.02
C SER A 124 -12.73 -39.19 22.92
#